data_AF-A0A7C1MAD0-F1
#
_entry.id   AF-A0A7C1MAD0-F1
#
_cell.length_a   1.000
_cell.length_b   1.000
_cell.length_c   1.000
_cell.angle_alpha   90.00
_cell.angle_beta   90.00
_cell.angle_gamma   90.00
#
_symmetry.space_group_name_H-M   'P 1'
#
loop_
_entity.id
_entity.type
_entity.pdbx_description
1 polymer ?
#
loop_
_entity_poly.entity_id
_entity_poly.type
_entity_poly.pdbx_seq_one_letter_code
_entity_poly.pdbx_strand_id
1 'polypeptide(L)'
;MPNHRLKIAGKSVNLHGALVDPNFRAPRVLCNDPWDFVSLWLKREHKDEASFYWEQARYFYDATKSLPDMSSPLTSYYCFLNAAKALLTASGQNFKENHGVGGRTKG
;
A
#
# COMPACT_ATOMS: atom_id res chain seq x y z
N MET A 1 38.27 8.16 -5.72
CA MET A 1 37.74 6.92 -6.33
C MET A 1 36.67 7.31 -7.34
N PRO A 2 36.62 6.74 -8.56
CA PRO A 2 35.56 7.08 -9.49
C PRO A 2 34.25 6.49 -8.97
N ASN A 3 33.26 7.33 -8.68
CA ASN A 3 31.91 6.89 -8.32
C ASN A 3 31.31 6.15 -9.52
N HIS A 4 31.34 4.82 -9.49
CA HIS A 4 30.71 4.00 -10.52
C HIS A 4 29.20 4.31 -10.54
N ARG A 5 28.74 5.04 -11.56
CA ARG A 5 27.34 5.41 -11.70
C ARG A 5 26.57 4.25 -12.31
N LEU A 6 25.65 3.68 -11.54
CA LEU A 6 24.70 2.70 -12.05
C LEU A 6 23.89 3.34 -13.19
N LYS A 7 23.85 2.70 -14.35
CA LYS A 7 23.03 3.12 -15.50
C LYS A 7 21.93 2.11 -15.73
N ILE A 8 20.68 2.58 -15.74
CA ILE A 8 19.49 1.77 -16.03
C ILE A 8 18.78 2.39 -17.23
N ALA A 9 18.59 1.60 -18.30
CA ALA A 9 17.99 2.05 -19.56
C ALA A 9 18.59 3.38 -20.09
N GLY A 10 19.93 3.49 -20.04
CA GLY A 10 20.68 4.66 -20.51
C GLY A 10 20.71 5.86 -19.55
N LYS A 11 19.96 5.85 -18.44
CA LYS A 11 19.96 6.92 -17.44
C LYS A 11 20.81 6.56 -16.23
N SER A 12 21.62 7.51 -15.76
CA SER A 12 22.31 7.36 -14.47
C SER A 12 21.30 7.46 -13.33
N VAL A 13 21.35 6.52 -12.40
CA VAL A 13 20.45 6.45 -11.24
C VAL A 13 21.26 6.46 -9.94
N ASN A 14 20.66 7.00 -8.88
CA ASN A 14 21.22 6.99 -7.54
C ASN A 14 20.58 5.87 -6.71
N LEU A 15 21.32 5.35 -5.72
CA LEU A 15 20.79 4.43 -4.73
C LEU A 15 20.03 5.23 -3.67
N HIS A 16 18.70 5.07 -3.61
CA HIS A 16 17.85 5.75 -2.62
C HIS A 16 17.44 4.86 -1.44
N GLY A 17 17.67 3.54 -1.53
CA GLY A 17 17.29 2.56 -0.51
C GLY A 17 17.62 1.13 -0.93
N ALA A 18 17.35 0.17 -0.03
CA ALA A 18 17.47 -1.25 -0.34
C ALA A 18 16.24 -1.72 -1.13
N LEU A 19 16.49 -2.40 -2.25
CA LEU A 19 15.46 -3.03 -3.07
C LEU A 19 15.64 -4.55 -2.96
N VAL A 20 14.54 -5.28 -2.78
CA VAL A 20 14.52 -6.75 -2.85
C VAL A 20 14.03 -7.15 -4.24
N ASP A 21 14.85 -7.92 -4.95
CA ASP A 21 14.59 -8.45 -6.30
C ASP A 21 14.01 -7.44 -7.32
N PRO A 22 14.67 -6.28 -7.54
CA PRO A 22 14.14 -5.27 -8.45
C PRO A 22 14.22 -5.71 -9.92
N ASN A 23 13.07 -5.75 -10.60
CA ASN A 23 13.01 -5.95 -12.05
C ASN A 23 13.13 -4.63 -12.81
N PHE A 24 14.37 -4.18 -13.05
CA PHE A 24 14.65 -2.96 -13.81
C PHE A 24 14.35 -3.04 -15.31
N ARG A 25 14.00 -4.22 -15.83
CA ARG A 25 13.58 -4.43 -17.23
C ARG A 25 12.07 -4.38 -17.40
N ALA A 26 11.31 -4.35 -16.32
CA ALA A 26 9.86 -4.24 -16.39
C ALA A 26 9.45 -2.92 -17.05
N PRO A 27 8.34 -2.91 -17.82
CA PRO A 27 7.74 -1.68 -18.31
C PRO A 27 7.51 -0.69 -17.16
N ARG A 28 7.87 0.57 -17.38
CA ARG A 28 7.59 1.61 -16.39
C ARG A 28 6.09 1.84 -16.34
N VAL A 29 5.52 1.81 -15.15
CA VAL A 29 4.14 2.24 -14.94
C VAL A 29 4.17 3.77 -14.90
N LEU A 30 3.53 4.42 -15.89
CA LEU A 30 3.33 5.86 -15.89
C LEU A 30 2.15 6.16 -14.95
N CYS A 31 2.44 6.34 -13.67
CA CYS A 31 1.45 6.71 -12.68
C CYS A 31 2.02 7.79 -11.75
N ASN A 32 1.21 8.79 -11.45
CA ASN A 32 1.56 9.88 -10.53
C ASN A 32 0.84 9.76 -9.18
N ASP A 33 -0.03 8.76 -9.03
CA ASP A 33 -0.83 8.55 -7.84
C ASP A 33 -0.53 7.16 -7.23
N PRO A 34 -0.11 7.09 -5.95
CA PRO A 34 0.15 5.83 -5.28
C PRO A 34 -1.06 4.88 -5.23
N TRP A 35 -2.29 5.41 -5.12
CA TRP A 35 -3.50 4.58 -5.10
C TRP A 35 -3.68 3.84 -6.42
N ASP A 36 -3.61 4.57 -7.53
CA ASP A 36 -3.74 4.01 -8.86
C ASP A 36 -2.60 3.04 -9.19
N PHE A 37 -1.36 3.33 -8.77
CA PHE A 37 -0.21 2.43 -8.98
C PHE A 37 -0.46 1.05 -8.36
N VAL A 38 -0.86 1.00 -7.09
CA VAL A 38 -1.12 -0.26 -6.38
C VAL A 38 -2.39 -0.93 -6.91
N SER A 39 -3.45 -0.18 -7.23
CA SER A 39 -4.66 -0.72 -7.84
C SER A 39 -4.39 -1.42 -9.17
N LEU A 40 -3.55 -0.82 -10.03
CA LEU A 40 -3.16 -1.42 -11.31
C LEU A 40 -2.34 -2.69 -11.09
N TRP A 41 -1.43 -2.69 -10.11
CA TRP A 41 -0.65 -3.86 -9.76
C TRP A 41 -1.54 -5.01 -9.25
N LEU A 42 -2.45 -4.73 -8.31
CA LEU A 42 -3.36 -5.74 -7.75
C LEU A 42 -4.26 -6.38 -8.82
N LYS A 43 -4.78 -5.57 -9.75
CA LYS A 43 -5.57 -6.05 -10.89
C LYS A 43 -4.76 -6.95 -11.82
N ARG A 44 -3.51 -6.57 -12.11
CA ARG A 44 -2.61 -7.36 -12.98
C ARG A 44 -2.25 -8.71 -12.36
N GLU A 45 -2.06 -8.76 -11.05
CA GLU A 45 -1.71 -9.98 -10.31
C GLU A 45 -2.94 -10.80 -9.86
N HIS A 46 -4.16 -10.43 -10.31
CA HIS A 46 -5.42 -11.10 -9.96
C HIS A 46 -5.65 -11.22 -8.43
N LYS A 47 -5.37 -10.14 -7.69
CA LYS A 47 -5.49 -10.08 -6.23
C LYS A 47 -6.80 -9.41 -5.80
N ASP A 48 -7.93 -10.02 -6.15
CA ASP A 48 -9.26 -9.40 -6.00
C ASP A 48 -9.60 -9.01 -4.55
N GLU A 49 -9.33 -9.90 -3.59
CA GLU A 49 -9.59 -9.62 -2.17
C GLU A 49 -8.71 -8.49 -1.63
N ALA A 50 -7.42 -8.47 -1.99
CA ALA A 50 -6.53 -7.37 -1.62
C ALA A 50 -6.95 -6.05 -2.30
N SER A 51 -7.47 -6.10 -3.53
CA SER A 51 -8.03 -4.94 -4.23
C SER A 51 -9.21 -4.34 -3.48
N PHE A 52 -10.07 -5.18 -2.90
CA PHE A 52 -11.19 -4.72 -2.08
C PHE A 52 -10.74 -3.96 -0.84
N TYR A 53 -9.76 -4.48 -0.10
CA TYR A 53 -9.17 -3.76 1.03
C TYR A 53 -8.48 -2.47 0.61
N TRP A 54 -7.76 -2.48 -0.52
CA TRP A 54 -7.07 -1.29 -1.03
C TRP A 54 -8.05 -0.17 -1.41
N GLU A 55 -9.19 -0.53 -2.02
CA GLU A 55 -10.23 0.44 -2.35
C GLU A 55 -10.88 1.03 -1.10
N GLN A 56 -11.19 0.20 -0.08
CA GLN A 56 -11.65 0.70 1.21
C GLN A 56 -10.65 1.68 1.85
N ALA A 57 -9.36 1.35 1.81
CA ALA A 57 -8.31 2.23 2.33
C ALA A 57 -8.32 3.60 1.64
N ARG A 58 -8.50 3.63 0.31
CA ARG A 58 -8.63 4.88 -0.47
C ARG A 58 -9.84 5.69 -0.04
N TYR A 59 -11.01 5.07 0.10
CA TYR A 59 -12.21 5.78 0.57
C TYR A 59 -12.03 6.37 1.97
N PHE A 60 -11.39 5.64 2.89
CA PHE A 60 -11.08 6.17 4.21
C PHE A 60 -10.10 7.34 4.16
N TYR A 61 -9.08 7.29 3.31
CA TYR A 61 -8.16 8.40 3.09
C TYR A 61 -8.87 9.65 2.57
N ASP A 62 -9.74 9.50 1.58
CA ASP A 62 -10.52 10.62 1.05
C ASP A 62 -11.47 11.21 2.12
N ALA A 63 -12.10 10.34 2.92
CA ALA A 63 -12.91 10.77 4.06
C ALA A 63 -12.07 11.52 5.11
N THR A 64 -10.88 11.03 5.45
CA THR A 64 -9.95 11.69 6.39
C THR A 64 -9.67 13.14 5.99
N LYS A 65 -9.45 13.41 4.69
CA LYS A 65 -9.19 14.77 4.20
C LYS A 65 -10.37 15.71 4.35
N SER A 66 -11.60 15.17 4.35
CA SER A 66 -12.83 15.95 4.47
C SER A 66 -13.25 16.21 5.92
N LEU A 67 -12.71 15.46 6.88
CA LEU A 67 -13.11 15.51 8.28
C LEU A 67 -12.29 16.53 9.09
N PRO A 68 -12.89 17.20 10.09
CA PRO A 68 -12.14 17.98 11.07
C PRO A 68 -11.10 17.14 11.84
N ASP A 69 -10.03 17.79 12.30
CA ASP A 69 -8.89 17.16 13.00
C ASP A 69 -9.27 16.29 14.19
N MET A 70 -10.38 16.60 14.88
CA MET A 70 -10.85 15.80 16.02
C MET A 70 -11.48 14.47 15.60
N SER A 71 -11.99 14.38 14.37
CA SER A 71 -12.72 13.22 13.83
C SER A 71 -11.94 12.44 12.76
N SER A 72 -10.96 13.09 12.12
CA SER A 72 -10.07 12.49 11.12
C SER A 72 -9.17 11.33 11.63
N PRO A 73 -8.83 11.19 12.95
CA PRO A 73 -7.99 10.10 13.40
C PRO A 73 -8.61 8.71 13.21
N LEU A 74 -9.94 8.59 13.35
CA LEU A 74 -10.62 7.31 13.20
C LEU A 74 -10.57 6.81 11.76
N THR A 75 -10.85 7.68 10.79
CA THR A 75 -10.76 7.31 9.37
C THR A 75 -9.31 7.09 8.94
N SER A 76 -8.35 7.85 9.49
CA SER A 76 -6.92 7.59 9.29
C SER A 76 -6.53 6.19 9.74
N TYR A 77 -7.00 5.78 10.92
CA TYR A 77 -6.78 4.43 11.44
C TYR A 77 -7.32 3.36 10.47
N TYR A 78 -8.55 3.50 10.00
CA TYR A 78 -9.15 2.54 9.07
C TYR A 78 -8.51 2.57 7.67
N CYS A 79 -7.98 3.70 7.22
CA CYS A 79 -7.17 3.80 6.01
C CYS A 79 -5.94 2.89 6.11
N PHE A 80 -5.12 3.08 7.14
CA PHE A 80 -3.91 2.28 7.31
C PHE A 80 -4.19 0.82 7.63
N LEU A 81 -5.24 0.54 8.41
CA LEU A 81 -5.66 -0.84 8.68
C LEU A 81 -5.98 -1.59 7.38
N ASN A 82 -6.80 -0.99 6.52
CA ASN A 82 -7.18 -1.62 5.26
C ASN A 82 -6.01 -1.71 4.28
N ALA A 83 -5.11 -0.71 4.26
CA ALA A 83 -3.88 -0.79 3.48
C ALA A 83 -2.98 -1.94 3.95
N ALA A 84 -2.88 -2.17 5.27
CA ALA A 84 -2.13 -3.30 5.83
C ALA A 84 -2.80 -4.65 5.52
N LYS A 85 -4.15 -4.74 5.61
CA LYS A 85 -4.89 -5.92 5.17
C LYS A 85 -4.64 -6.22 3.70
N ALA A 86 -4.72 -5.22 2.82
CA ALA A 86 -4.41 -5.39 1.39
C ALA A 86 -3.00 -5.96 1.17
N LEU A 87 -1.99 -5.46 1.88
CA LEU A 87 -0.62 -5.97 1.80
C LEU A 87 -0.51 -7.43 2.26
N LEU A 88 -1.09 -7.76 3.43
CA LEU A 88 -1.04 -9.10 3.99
C LEU A 88 -1.80 -10.11 3.10
N THR A 89 -2.98 -9.75 2.62
CA THR A 89 -3.77 -10.56 1.69
C THR A 89 -3.02 -10.76 0.36
N ALA A 90 -2.43 -9.70 -0.21
CA ALA A 90 -1.68 -9.81 -1.47
C ALA A 90 -0.45 -10.72 -1.32
N SER A 91 0.20 -10.69 -0.16
CA SER A 91 1.37 -11.51 0.20
C SER A 91 1.02 -12.90 0.75
N GLY A 92 -0.27 -13.26 0.78
CA GLY A 92 -0.74 -14.58 1.23
C GLY A 92 -0.49 -14.85 2.71
N GLN A 93 -0.36 -13.80 3.53
CA GLN A 93 -0.16 -13.92 4.97
C GLN A 93 -1.51 -14.04 5.69
N ASN A 94 -1.59 -14.97 6.62
CA ASN A 94 -2.78 -15.15 7.46
C ASN A 94 -2.83 -14.08 8.55
N PHE A 95 -4.01 -13.49 8.76
CA PHE A 95 -4.27 -12.57 9.87
C PHE A 95 -5.69 -12.75 10.41
N LYS A 96 -5.96 -12.20 11.60
CA LYS A 96 -7.32 -12.19 12.16
C LYS A 96 -8.07 -11.00 11.59
N GLU A 97 -9.28 -11.25 11.08
CA GLU A 97 -10.12 -10.19 10.53
C GLU A 97 -10.58 -9.17 11.58
N ASN A 98 -10.72 -9.63 12.82
CA ASN A 98 -11.16 -8.81 13.94
C ASN A 98 -10.04 -7.89 14.40
N HIS A 99 -10.38 -6.62 14.54
CA HIS A 99 -9.53 -5.53 14.97
C HIS A 99 -10.29 -4.72 16.05
N GLY A 100 -9.55 -4.00 16.89
CA GLY A 100 -10.11 -3.25 18.02
C GLY A 100 -10.08 -4.02 19.35
N VAL A 101 -10.70 -3.43 20.37
CA VAL A 101 -10.70 -3.99 21.73
C VAL A 101 -11.76 -5.08 21.82
N GLY A 102 -11.32 -6.32 22.00
CA GLY A 102 -12.18 -7.44 22.34
C GLY A 102 -12.30 -7.61 23.86
N GLY A 103 -13.50 -7.90 24.34
CA GLY A 103 -13.76 -8.23 25.74
C GLY A 103 -15.01 -9.10 25.85
N ARG A 104 -15.01 -10.04 26.81
CA ARG A 104 -16.22 -10.79 27.21
C ARG A 104 -16.72 -10.19 28.51
N THR A 105 -17.95 -9.69 28.53
CA THR A 105 -18.66 -9.44 29.79
C THR A 105 -18.91 -10.79 30.46
N LYS A 106 -18.28 -11.02 31.62
CA LYS A 106 -18.71 -12.08 32.53
C LYS A 106 -19.97 -11.56 33.24
N GLY A 107 -21.13 -12.04 32.81
CA GLY A 107 -22.34 -12.03 33.62
C GLY A 107 -22.32 -13.13 34.66
#